data_AF-A0A952Y7S6-F1
#
_entry.id   AF-A0A952Y7S6-F1
#
_cell.length_a   1.000
_cell.length_b   1.000
_cell.length_c   1.000
_cell.angle_alpha   90.00
_cell.angle_beta   90.00
_cell.angle_gamma   90.00
#
_symmetry.space_group_name_H-M   'P 1'
#
loop_
_entity.id
_entity.type
_entity.pdbx_description
1 polymer ?
#
loop_
_entity_poly.entity_id
_entity_poly.type
_entity_poly.pdbx_seq_one_letter_code
_entity_poly.pdbx_strand_id
1 'polypeptide(L)' 'MDLVYFVITAAVLYLAADRLLDALERRAGRRFEQRSLVFFALLLAMALVTFALIRQLLGHG' A
#
# COMPACT_ATOMS: atom_id res chain seq x y z
N MET A 1 -20.62 6.72 -10.67
CA MET A 1 -20.44 5.76 -9.55
C MET A 1 -18.99 5.28 -9.43
N ASP A 2 -18.18 5.45 -10.48
CA ASP A 2 -16.79 5.02 -10.58
C ASP A 2 -15.82 5.81 -9.68
N LEU A 3 -16.04 7.12 -9.52
CA LEU A 3 -15.23 7.97 -8.64
C LEU A 3 -15.30 7.48 -7.18
N VAL A 4 -16.48 7.05 -6.73
CA VAL A 4 -16.67 6.58 -5.35
C VAL A 4 -15.87 5.30 -5.12
N TYR A 5 -15.95 4.33 -6.04
CA TYR A 5 -15.15 3.11 -5.95
C TYR A 5 -13.64 3.39 -6.04
N PHE A 6 -13.24 4.34 -6.89
CA PHE A 6 -11.84 4.76 -6.99
C PHE A 6 -11.33 5.36 -5.67
N VAL A 7 -12.10 6.28 -5.08
CA VAL A 7 -11.76 6.91 -3.80
C VAL A 7 -11.75 5.89 -2.66
N ILE A 8 -12.72 4.97 -2.61
CA ILE A 8 -12.74 3.90 -1.60
C ILE A 8 -11.51 3.01 -1.75
N THR A 9 -11.17 2.60 -2.98
CA THR A 9 -9.99 1.76 -3.24
C THR A 9 -8.71 2.48 -2.81
N ALA A 10 -8.57 3.76 -3.17
CA ALA A 10 -7.44 4.58 -2.76
C ALA A 10 -7.37 4.73 -1.23
N ALA A 11 -8.50 4.96 -0.55
CA ALA A 11 -8.57 5.07 0.90
C ALA A 11 -8.19 3.76 1.60
N VAL A 12 -8.66 2.62 1.10
CA VAL A 12 -8.30 1.29 1.62
C VAL A 12 -6.81 1.03 1.43
N LEU A 13 -6.25 1.35 0.26
CA LEU A 13 -4.83 1.18 -0.02
C LEU A 13 -3.96 2.08 0.89
N TYR A 14 -4.40 3.32 1.12
CA TYR A 14 -3.75 4.27 2.02
C TYR A 14 -3.73 3.75 3.47
N LEU A 15 -4.87 3.29 3.98
CA LEU A 15 -4.97 2.70 5.32
C LEU A 15 -4.12 1.43 5.47
N ALA A 16 -4.08 0.59 4.43
CA ALA A 16 -3.24 -0.61 4.43
C ALA A 16 -1.75 -0.26 4.47
N ALA A 17 -1.32 0.73 3.68
CA ALA A 17 0.06 1.21 3.66
C ALA A 17 0.47 1.83 5.01
N ASP A 18 -0.41 2.62 5.64
CA ASP A 18 -0.15 3.24 6.95
C ASP A 18 0.02 2.18 8.05
N ARG A 19 -0.87 1.18 8.08
CA ARG A 19 -0.77 0.03 9.01
C ARG A 19 0.52 -0.77 8.84
N LEU A 20 0.95 -0.97 7.60
CA LEU A 20 2.19 -1.66 7.28
C LEU A 20 3.42 -0.85 7.70
N LEU A 21 3.40 0.46 7.45
CA LEU A 21 4.45 1.37 7.91
C LEU A 21 4.58 1.33 9.43
N ASP A 22 3.46 1.46 10.15
CA ASP A 22 3.42 1.38 11.60
C ASP A 22 3.88 0.02 12.14
N ALA A 23 3.57 -1.08 11.44
CA ALA A 23 4.08 -2.40 11.79
C ALA A 23 5.60 -2.49 11.57
N LEU A 24 6.11 -1.89 10.49
CA LEU A 24 7.53 -1.86 10.16
C LEU A 24 8.32 -1.01 11.16
N GLU A 25 7.80 0.16 11.55
CA GLU A 25 8.38 1.04 12.58
C GLU A 25 8.42 0.36 13.94
N ARG A 26 7.31 -0.30 14.33
CA ARG A 26 7.26 -1.08 15.58
C ARG A 26 8.27 -2.22 15.57
N ARG A 27 8.44 -2.91 14.44
CA ARG A 27 9.39 -4.01 14.31
C ARG A 27 10.85 -3.53 14.25
N ALA A 28 11.09 -2.36 13.66
CA ALA A 28 12.39 -1.72 13.61
C ALA A 28 12.80 -1.09 14.96
N GLY A 29 11.85 -0.90 15.89
CA GLY A 29 12.09 -0.27 17.20
C GLY A 29 12.45 1.21 17.12
N ARG A 30 12.29 1.83 15.93
CA ARG A 30 12.61 3.22 15.66
C ARG A 30 11.59 3.79 14.67
N ARG A 31 11.23 5.07 14.86
CA ARG A 31 10.47 5.81 13.84
C ARG A 31 11.36 6.15 12.67
N PHE A 32 10.85 6.06 11.46
CA PHE A 32 11.62 6.48 10.29
C PHE A 32 11.70 8.01 10.26
N GLU A 33 12.91 8.58 10.22
CA GLU A 33 13.11 10.02 10.07
C GLU A 33 12.46 10.56 8.79
N GLN A 34 12.46 9.76 7.72
CA GLN A 34 11.86 10.09 6.42
C GLN A 34 10.52 9.37 6.22
N ARG A 35 9.63 9.42 7.23
CA ARG A 35 8.32 8.72 7.23
C ARG A 35 7.52 8.96 5.96
N SER A 36 7.54 10.17 5.39
CA SER A 36 6.83 10.49 4.14
C SER A 36 7.40 9.74 2.91
N LEU A 37 8.73 9.63 2.84
CA LEU A 37 9.44 8.95 1.75
C LEU A 37 9.24 7.43 1.86
N VAL A 38 9.28 6.89 3.08
CA VAL A 38 8.99 5.48 3.36
C VAL A 38 7.52 5.17 3.07
N PHE A 39 6.58 6.04 3.48
CA PHE A 39 5.16 5.89 3.18
C PHE A 39 4.90 5.86 1.67
N PHE A 40 5.52 6.77 0.91
CA PHE A 40 5.40 6.79 -0.55
C PHE A 40 5.95 5.50 -1.18
N ALA A 41 7.13 5.05 -0.76
CA ALA A 41 7.72 3.80 -1.24
C ALA A 41 6.83 2.58 -0.90
N LEU A 42 6.23 2.56 0.30
CA LEU A 42 5.31 1.50 0.74
C LEU A 42 4.02 1.50 -0.08
N LEU A 43 3.42 2.67 -0.30
CA LEU A 43 2.21 2.81 -1.10
C LEU A 43 2.48 2.38 -2.55
N LEU A 44 3.62 2.77 -3.13
CA LEU A 44 4.05 2.35 -4.46
C LEU A 44 4.28 0.84 -4.53
N ALA A 45 5.00 0.26 -3.57
CA ALA A 45 5.23 -1.18 -3.50
C ALA A 45 3.91 -1.96 -3.37
N MET A 46 3.00 -1.49 -2.50
CA MET A 46 1.66 -2.09 -2.34
C MET A 46 0.85 -2.01 -3.62
N ALA A 47 0.90 -0.88 -4.34
CA ALA A 47 0.24 -0.76 -5.64
C ALA A 47 0.82 -1.75 -6.66
N LEU A 48 2.14 -1.82 -6.79
CA LEU A 48 2.82 -2.75 -7.68
C LEU A 48 2.52 -4.20 -7.35
N VAL A 49 2.58 -4.59 -6.06
CA VAL A 49 2.25 -5.94 -5.59
C VAL A 49 0.78 -6.26 -5.86
N THR A 50 -0.14 -5.32 -5.60
CA THR A 50 -1.57 -5.52 -5.87
C THR A 50 -1.81 -5.74 -7.36
N PHE A 51 -1.24 -4.89 -8.23
CA PHE A 51 -1.36 -5.06 -9.68
C PHE A 51 -0.68 -6.34 -10.19
N ALA A 52 0.47 -6.71 -9.62
CA ALA A 52 1.16 -7.95 -9.94
C ALA A 52 0.33 -9.18 -9.54
N LEU A 53 -0.25 -9.19 -8.33
CA LEU A 53 -1.14 -10.25 -7.86
C LEU A 53 -2.40 -10.35 -8.71
N ILE A 54 -3.04 -9.22 -9.04
CA ILE A 54 -4.19 -9.20 -9.96
C ILE A 54 -3.77 -9.81 -11.29
N ARG A 55 -2.64 -9.38 -11.86
CA ARG A 55 -2.15 -9.91 -13.15
C ARG A 55 -1.80 -11.39 -13.07
N GLN A 56 -1.27 -11.88 -11.94
CA GLN A 56 -0.95 -13.29 -11.74
C GLN A 56 -2.23 -14.13 -11.57
N LEU A 57 -3.23 -13.61 -10.87
CA LEU A 57 -4.53 -14.28 -10.69
C LEU A 57 -5.36 -14.28 -11.98
N LEU A 58 -5.35 -13.18 -12.75
CA LEU A 58 -6.02 -13.07 -14.05
C LEU A 58 -5.25 -13.75 -15.19
N GLY A 59 -3.92 -13.84 -15.07
CA GLY A 59 -3.02 -14.42 -16.08
C GLY A 59 -2.90 -15.94 -16.01
N HIS A 60 -3.53 -16.60 -15.02
CA HIS A 60 -3.80 -18.04 -15.06
C HIS A 60 -5.14 -18.30 -15.77
N GLY A 61 -5.22 -17.91 -17.03
CA GLY A 61 -6.33 -18.21 -17.95
C GLY A 61 -5.79 -18.67 -19.30
#